data_AF-A0A917LEU6-F1
#
_entry.id   AF-A0A917LEU6-F1
#
_cell.length_a   1.000
_cell.length_b   1.000
_cell.length_c   1.000
_cell.angle_alpha   90.00
_cell.angle_beta   90.00
_cell.angle_gamma   90.00
#
_symmetry.space_group_name_H-M   'P 1'
#
loop_
_entity.id
_entity.type
_entity.pdbx_description
1 polymer ?
#
loop_
_entity_poly.entity_id
_entity_poly.type
_entity_poly.pdbx_seq_one_letter_code
_entity_poly.pdbx_strand_id
1 'polypeptide(L)'
;MNKSLFNPPSPKWRWFIYPLIGVFLYLNLRMILRIGSGSEITLGDKLVYSVQFSFMLASWYLLFGYRYLRWAANTKTELFWTAKQNRLIFIKKYGRLFINEEACKKLGIDPLPYKRLRQSDLREVAERIENQRVI
;
A
#
# COMPACT_ATOMS: atom_id res chain seq x y z
N MET A 1 5.50 -25.76 3.23
CA MET A 1 4.98 -24.41 2.94
C MET A 1 6.13 -23.42 2.98
N ASN A 2 6.48 -22.81 1.85
CA ASN A 2 7.48 -21.74 1.82
C ASN A 2 6.94 -20.57 2.66
N LYS A 3 7.55 -20.28 3.82
CA LYS A 3 7.20 -19.08 4.59
C LYS A 3 7.51 -17.88 3.69
N SER A 4 6.52 -17.06 3.35
CA SER A 4 6.76 -15.85 2.58
C SER A 4 7.77 -15.00 3.35
N LEU A 5 8.88 -14.62 2.69
CA LEU A 5 9.89 -13.75 3.31
C LEU A 5 9.21 -12.50 3.89
N PHE A 6 8.34 -11.86 3.14
CA PHE A 6 7.56 -10.73 3.61
C PHE A 6 6.09 -11.15 3.73
N ASN A 7 5.51 -11.00 4.92
CA ASN A 7 4.15 -11.47 5.19
C ASN A 7 3.13 -10.39 4.79
N PRO A 8 2.27 -10.64 3.79
CA PRO A 8 1.18 -9.73 3.49
C PRO A 8 0.12 -9.74 4.60
N PRO A 9 -0.68 -8.67 4.73
CA PRO A 9 -1.83 -8.69 5.64
C PRO A 9 -2.84 -9.75 5.21
N SER A 10 -3.54 -10.32 6.21
CA SER A 10 -4.49 -11.42 6.00
C SER A 10 -5.54 -11.09 4.93
N PRO A 11 -5.92 -12.03 4.05
CA PRO A 11 -7.04 -11.87 3.13
C PRO A 11 -8.35 -11.49 3.81
N LYS A 12 -8.55 -11.88 5.08
CA LYS A 12 -9.76 -11.61 5.87
C LYS A 12 -10.06 -10.11 6.01
N TRP A 13 -9.05 -9.25 5.97
CA TRP A 13 -9.23 -7.80 6.02
C TRP A 13 -10.12 -7.26 4.89
N ARG A 14 -10.14 -7.90 3.71
CA ARG A 14 -11.04 -7.51 2.61
C ARG A 14 -12.50 -7.57 3.04
N TRP A 15 -12.88 -8.62 3.75
CA TRP A 15 -14.25 -8.83 4.21
C TRP A 15 -14.70 -7.81 5.25
N PHE A 16 -13.77 -7.11 5.88
CA PHE A 16 -14.08 -5.99 6.77
C PHE A 16 -14.11 -4.65 6.01
N ILE A 17 -13.09 -4.39 5.19
CA ILE A 17 -12.90 -3.08 4.53
C ILE A 17 -13.95 -2.82 3.43
N TYR A 18 -14.28 -3.83 2.61
CA TYR A 18 -15.22 -3.62 1.50
C TYR A 18 -16.65 -3.30 1.97
N PRO A 19 -17.25 -4.03 2.94
CA PRO A 19 -18.55 -3.65 3.47
C PRO A 19 -18.54 -2.28 4.13
N LEU A 20 -17.47 -1.94 4.86
CA LEU A 20 -17.34 -0.64 5.51
C LEU A 20 -17.40 0.51 4.51
N ILE A 21 -16.65 0.40 3.40
CA ILE A 21 -16.68 1.38 2.30
C ILE A 21 -18.08 1.42 1.67
N GLY A 22 -18.70 0.27 1.42
CA GLY A 22 -20.04 0.19 0.85
C GLY A 22 -21.08 0.93 1.70
N VAL A 23 -21.06 0.72 3.02
CA VAL A 23 -21.95 1.41 3.98
C VAL A 23 -21.73 2.91 3.95
N PHE A 24 -20.48 3.37 4.08
CA PHE A 24 -20.22 4.82 4.09
C PHE A 24 -20.47 5.49 2.74
N LEU A 25 -20.19 4.80 1.62
CA LEU A 25 -20.51 5.30 0.29
C LEU A 25 -22.02 5.48 0.13
N TYR A 26 -22.81 4.48 0.53
CA TYR A 26 -24.27 4.55 0.50
C TYR A 26 -24.81 5.71 1.34
N LEU A 27 -24.32 5.86 2.57
CA LEU A 27 -24.74 6.95 3.48
C LEU A 27 -24.39 8.34 2.90
N ASN A 28 -23.17 8.52 2.39
CA ASN A 28 -22.75 9.77 1.76
C ASN A 28 -23.59 10.08 0.51
N LEU A 29 -23.86 9.08 -0.33
CA LEU A 29 -24.71 9.25 -1.52
C LEU A 29 -26.12 9.69 -1.14
N ARG A 30 -26.73 9.05 -0.12
CA ARG A 30 -28.06 9.41 0.36
C ARG A 30 -28.12 10.87 0.83
N MET A 31 -27.06 11.32 1.51
CA MET A 31 -26.98 12.69 1.99
C MET A 31 -26.80 13.68 0.83
N ILE A 32 -25.96 13.38 -0.15
CA ILE A 32 -25.80 14.19 -1.37
C ILE A 32 -27.13 14.34 -2.12
N LEU A 33 -27.90 13.25 -2.26
CA LEU A 33 -29.22 13.28 -2.90
C LEU A 33 -30.21 14.16 -2.13
N ARG A 34 -30.21 14.10 -0.79
CA ARG A 34 -31.05 14.97 0.05
C ARG A 34 -30.67 16.45 -0.06
N ILE A 35 -29.39 16.75 -0.22
CA ILE A 35 -28.91 18.12 -0.50
C ILE A 35 -29.44 18.59 -1.87
N GLY A 36 -29.31 17.74 -2.89
CA GLY A 36 -29.74 18.03 -4.25
C GLY A 36 -31.25 18.20 -4.43
N SER A 37 -32.07 17.61 -3.55
CA SER A 37 -33.53 17.75 -3.59
C SER A 37 -34.05 19.07 -3.00
N GLY A 38 -33.17 19.97 -2.53
CA GLY A 38 -33.57 21.26 -1.97
C GLY A 38 -34.25 21.17 -0.60
N SER A 39 -34.09 20.05 0.10
CA SER A 39 -34.63 19.89 1.45
C SER A 39 -33.89 20.80 2.44
N GLU A 40 -34.58 21.31 3.46
CA GLU A 40 -33.91 22.08 4.52
C GLU A 40 -32.86 21.22 5.25
N ILE A 41 -31.64 21.74 5.35
CA ILE A 41 -30.50 21.07 5.97
C ILE A 41 -30.20 21.75 7.29
N THR A 42 -30.36 20.99 8.38
CA THR A 42 -30.04 21.47 9.72
C THR A 42 -28.53 21.46 9.98
N LEU A 43 -28.07 22.15 11.03
CA LEU A 43 -26.68 22.05 11.48
C LEU A 43 -26.31 20.60 11.87
N GLY A 44 -27.24 19.88 12.49
CA GLY A 44 -27.05 18.47 12.86
C GLY A 44 -26.79 17.58 11.65
N ASP A 45 -27.55 17.76 10.57
CA ASP A 45 -27.34 17.04 9.31
C ASP A 45 -25.93 17.27 8.72
N LYS A 46 -25.43 18.51 8.80
CA LYS A 46 -24.07 18.86 8.34
C LYS A 46 -23.00 18.14 9.16
N LEU A 47 -23.15 18.10 10.48
CA LEU A 47 -22.21 17.40 11.36
C LEU A 47 -22.20 15.89 11.09
N VAL A 48 -23.38 15.28 10.95
CA VAL A 48 -23.51 13.86 10.60
C VAL A 48 -22.82 13.57 9.28
N TYR A 49 -23.01 14.42 8.27
CA TYR A 49 -22.33 14.29 6.99
C TYR A 49 -20.80 14.38 7.13
N SER A 50 -20.28 15.39 7.83
CA SER A 50 -18.83 15.55 8.03
C SER A 50 -18.20 14.33 8.71
N VAL A 51 -18.89 13.74 9.70
CA VAL A 51 -18.44 12.53 10.37
C VAL A 51 -18.45 11.33 9.42
N GLN A 52 -19.55 11.10 8.70
CA GLN A 52 -19.67 10.02 7.71
C GLN A 52 -18.64 10.14 6.59
N PHE A 53 -18.40 11.35 6.09
CA PHE A 53 -17.41 11.62 5.06
C PHE A 53 -15.98 11.33 5.58
N SER A 54 -15.68 11.74 6.82
CA SER A 54 -14.39 11.46 7.45
C SER A 54 -14.15 9.96 7.60
N PHE A 55 -15.17 9.19 8.03
CA PHE A 55 -15.08 7.73 8.09
C PHE A 55 -14.93 7.09 6.70
N MET A 56 -15.56 7.65 5.66
CA MET A 56 -15.36 7.21 4.29
C MET A 56 -13.91 7.40 3.85
N LEU A 57 -13.31 8.58 4.10
CA LEU A 57 -11.91 8.84 3.79
C LEU A 57 -10.96 7.90 4.53
N ALA A 58 -11.20 7.66 5.83
CA ALA A 58 -10.43 6.70 6.61
C ALA A 58 -10.54 5.28 6.05
N SER A 59 -11.74 4.86 5.63
CA SER A 59 -11.97 3.54 5.03
C SER A 59 -11.24 3.38 3.70
N TRP A 60 -11.25 4.41 2.84
CA TRP A 60 -10.47 4.44 1.61
C TRP A 60 -8.97 4.35 1.88
N TYR A 61 -8.47 5.11 2.85
CA TYR A 61 -7.07 5.06 3.26
C TYR A 61 -6.66 3.65 3.67
N LEU A 62 -7.49 2.96 4.48
CA LEU A 62 -7.27 1.57 4.88
C LEU A 62 -7.27 0.62 3.68
N LEU A 63 -8.18 0.80 2.71
CA LEU A 63 -8.20 -0.03 1.50
C LEU A 63 -6.93 0.16 0.67
N PHE A 64 -6.52 1.40 0.40
CA PHE A 64 -5.30 1.67 -0.35
C PHE A 64 -4.06 1.14 0.38
N GLY A 65 -3.98 1.34 1.69
CA GLY A 65 -2.93 0.78 2.54
C GLY A 65 -2.89 -0.76 2.46
N TYR A 66 -4.04 -1.42 2.58
CA TYR A 66 -4.14 -2.86 2.47
C TYR A 66 -3.70 -3.39 1.09
N ARG A 67 -4.16 -2.75 -0.01
CA ARG A 67 -3.75 -3.12 -1.37
C ARG A 67 -2.26 -2.93 -1.56
N TYR A 68 -1.72 -1.81 -1.08
CA TYR A 68 -0.29 -1.52 -1.10
C TYR A 68 0.52 -2.59 -0.36
N LEU A 69 0.16 -2.91 0.88
CA LEU A 69 0.91 -3.87 1.70
C LEU A 69 0.93 -5.27 1.09
N ARG A 70 -0.18 -5.72 0.49
CA ARG A 70 -0.20 -7.01 -0.22
C ARG A 70 0.67 -7.01 -1.46
N TRP A 71 0.61 -5.95 -2.26
CA TRP A 71 1.46 -5.79 -3.44
C TRP A 71 2.93 -5.72 -3.04
N ALA A 72 3.27 -4.87 -2.07
CA ALA A 72 4.63 -4.65 -1.59
C ALA A 72 5.25 -5.93 -1.02
N ALA A 73 4.49 -6.77 -0.31
CA ALA A 73 5.01 -8.04 0.20
C ALA A 73 5.55 -8.94 -0.93
N ASN A 74 4.78 -9.11 -2.00
CA ASN A 74 5.20 -9.91 -3.16
C ASN A 74 6.39 -9.27 -3.88
N THR A 75 6.31 -7.97 -4.15
CA THR A 75 7.38 -7.22 -4.84
C THR A 75 8.69 -7.20 -4.03
N LYS A 76 8.62 -7.12 -2.69
CA LYS A 76 9.78 -7.24 -1.80
C LYS A 76 10.41 -8.62 -1.89
N THR A 77 9.60 -9.69 -1.93
CA THR A 77 10.13 -11.05 -2.10
C THR A 77 10.85 -11.20 -3.44
N GLU A 78 10.28 -10.71 -4.53
CA GLU A 78 10.94 -10.73 -5.85
C GLU A 78 12.25 -9.95 -5.81
N LEU A 79 12.22 -8.70 -5.34
CA LEU A 79 13.40 -7.84 -5.24
C LEU A 79 14.50 -8.48 -4.39
N PHE A 80 14.13 -9.15 -3.29
CA PHE A 80 15.07 -9.88 -2.44
C PHE A 80 15.84 -10.96 -3.23
N TRP A 81 15.14 -11.76 -4.01
CA TRP A 81 15.78 -12.81 -4.83
C TRP A 81 16.63 -12.22 -5.94
N THR A 82 16.14 -11.17 -6.61
CA THR A 82 16.90 -10.49 -7.66
C THR A 82 18.18 -9.86 -7.10
N ALA A 83 18.10 -9.20 -5.95
CA ALA A 83 19.25 -8.59 -5.30
C ALA A 83 20.23 -9.61 -4.69
N LYS A 84 19.77 -10.85 -4.43
CA LYS A 84 20.66 -11.95 -4.09
C LYS A 84 21.52 -12.39 -5.28
N GLN A 85 20.98 -12.33 -6.51
CA GLN A 85 21.71 -12.63 -7.74
C GLN A 85 22.65 -11.50 -8.15
N ASN A 86 22.20 -10.25 -8.05
CA ASN A 86 23.02 -9.07 -8.32
C ASN A 86 22.86 -8.02 -7.24
N ARG A 87 23.89 -7.88 -6.40
CA ARG A 87 23.87 -6.95 -5.26
C ARG A 87 23.93 -5.48 -5.68
N LEU A 88 24.29 -5.18 -6.93
CA LEU A 88 24.36 -3.81 -7.46
C LEU A 88 22.98 -3.20 -7.75
N ILE A 89 21.89 -3.93 -7.48
CA ILE A 89 20.52 -3.43 -7.62
C ILE A 89 20.21 -2.31 -6.65
N PHE A 90 20.85 -2.27 -5.47
CA PHE A 90 20.68 -1.18 -4.51
C PHE A 90 21.78 -0.13 -4.67
N ILE A 91 21.39 1.13 -4.83
CA ILE A 91 22.27 2.29 -4.80
C ILE A 91 21.90 3.14 -3.59
N LYS A 92 22.87 3.42 -2.71
CA LYS A 92 22.66 4.35 -1.60
C LYS A 92 23.15 5.74 -2.01
N LYS A 93 22.25 6.73 -2.03
CA LYS A 93 22.55 8.15 -2.29
C LYS A 93 21.77 9.02 -1.31
N TYR A 94 22.40 10.05 -0.74
CA TYR A 94 21.76 11.00 0.17
C TYR A 94 20.98 10.35 1.34
N GLY A 95 21.52 9.25 1.91
CA GLY A 95 20.85 8.50 2.98
C GLY A 95 19.60 7.71 2.57
N ARG A 96 19.31 7.62 1.27
CA ARG A 96 18.17 6.90 0.68
C ARG A 96 18.66 5.74 -0.20
N LEU A 97 17.82 4.72 -0.32
CA LEU A 97 18.06 3.59 -1.21
C LEU A 97 17.32 3.82 -2.53
N PHE A 98 18.00 3.56 -3.63
CA PHE A 98 17.49 3.64 -4.99
C PHE A 98 17.74 2.32 -5.71
N ILE A 99 16.90 2.05 -6.70
CA ILE A 99 17.05 0.90 -7.58
C ILE A 99 17.96 1.28 -8.75
N ASN A 100 18.99 0.48 -8.98
CA ASN A 100 19.88 0.60 -10.14
C ASN A 100 19.19 0.06 -11.39
N GLU A 101 18.68 0.96 -12.23
CA GLU A 101 18.00 0.58 -13.46
C GLU A 101 18.91 -0.19 -14.44
N GLU A 102 20.19 0.16 -14.51
CA GLU A 102 21.13 -0.54 -15.38
C GLU A 102 21.36 -1.98 -14.91
N ALA A 103 21.46 -2.20 -13.60
CA ALA A 103 21.59 -3.54 -13.05
C ALA A 103 20.33 -4.38 -13.31
N CYS A 104 19.14 -3.79 -13.18
CA CYS A 104 17.87 -4.46 -13.51
C CYS A 104 17.77 -4.79 -15.01
N LYS A 105 18.11 -3.84 -15.89
CA LYS A 105 18.12 -4.05 -17.36
C LYS A 105 19.08 -5.16 -17.79
N LYS A 106 20.26 -5.24 -17.18
CA LYS A 106 21.23 -6.32 -17.43
C LYS A 106 20.71 -7.71 -17.05
N LEU A 107 19.76 -7.78 -16.12
CA LEU A 107 19.08 -9.01 -15.72
C LEU A 107 17.78 -9.28 -16.50
N GLY A 108 17.40 -8.39 -17.44
CA GLY A 108 16.14 -8.49 -18.17
C GLY A 108 14.89 -8.23 -17.32
N ILE A 109 15.02 -7.46 -16.24
CA ILE A 109 13.93 -7.20 -15.28
C ILE A 109 13.50 -5.73 -15.34
N ASP A 110 12.19 -5.49 -15.28
CA ASP A 110 11.62 -4.15 -15.20
C ASP A 110 11.88 -3.51 -13.81
N PRO A 111 12.58 -2.36 -13.72
CA PRO A 111 12.82 -1.69 -12.45
C PRO A 111 11.60 -0.92 -11.91
N LEU A 112 10.58 -0.64 -12.73
CA LEU A 112 9.44 0.21 -12.34
C LEU A 112 8.71 -0.27 -11.08
N PRO A 113 8.36 -1.55 -10.93
CA PRO A 113 7.70 -2.06 -9.72
C PRO A 113 8.52 -1.80 -8.45
N TYR A 114 9.85 -1.99 -8.52
CA TYR A 114 10.74 -1.80 -7.39
C TYR A 114 10.91 -0.33 -7.01
N LYS A 115 10.93 0.57 -8.01
CA LYS A 115 11.00 2.03 -7.78
C LYS A 115 9.76 2.58 -7.07
N ARG A 116 8.61 1.89 -7.18
CA ARG A 116 7.35 2.27 -6.51
C ARG A 116 7.29 1.81 -5.04
N LEU A 117 8.24 1.01 -4.58
CA LEU A 117 8.34 0.65 -3.16
C LEU A 117 8.69 1.88 -2.32
N ARG A 118 8.16 1.96 -1.10
CA ARG A 118 8.53 3.02 -0.16
C ARG A 118 9.96 2.80 0.30
N GLN A 119 10.60 3.87 0.78
CA GLN A 119 11.95 3.79 1.33
C GLN A 119 12.08 2.79 2.49
N SER A 120 11.04 2.67 3.33
CA SER A 120 10.98 1.67 4.41
C SER A 120 11.03 0.25 3.87
N ASP A 121 10.32 -0.04 2.79
CA ASP A 121 10.28 -1.37 2.16
C ASP A 121 11.63 -1.71 1.51
N LEU A 122 12.26 -0.75 0.84
CA LEU A 122 13.58 -0.93 0.25
C LEU A 122 14.65 -1.21 1.32
N ARG A 123 14.60 -0.48 2.45
CA ARG A 123 15.49 -0.70 3.60
C ARG A 123 15.29 -2.08 4.21
N GLU A 124 14.03 -2.49 4.43
CA GLU A 124 13.72 -3.82 4.97
C GLU A 124 14.30 -4.94 4.09
N VAL A 125 14.21 -4.81 2.76
CA VAL A 125 14.80 -5.80 1.85
C VAL A 125 16.33 -5.81 1.95
N ALA A 126 16.97 -4.63 1.93
CA ALA A 126 18.42 -4.52 2.04
C ALA A 126 18.95 -5.10 3.36
N GLU A 127 18.33 -4.76 4.49
CA GLU A 127 18.68 -5.26 5.82
C GLU A 127 18.58 -6.80 5.90
N ARG A 128 17.54 -7.40 5.32
CA ARG A 128 17.41 -8.86 5.31
C ARG A 128 18.47 -9.55 4.46
N ILE A 129 18.89 -8.94 3.36
CA ILE A 129 19.98 -9.47 2.53
C ILE A 129 21.30 -9.39 3.29
N GLU A 130 21.54 -8.32 4.05
CA GLU A 130 22.73 -8.16 4.90
C GLU A 130 22.73 -9.19 6.04
N ASN A 131 21.62 -9.36 6.75
CA ASN A 131 21.50 -10.29 7.88
C ASN A 131 21.72 -11.77 7.46
N GLN A 132 21.36 -12.15 6.23
CA GLN A 132 21.65 -13.49 5.71
C GLN A 132 23.11 -13.72 5.32
N ARG A 133 23.99 -12.71 5.41
CA ARG A 133 25.45 -12.88 5.20
C ARG A 133 26.20 -13.27 6.47
N VAL A 134 25.57 -13.17 7.64
CA VAL A 134 26.21 -13.39 8.95
C VAL A 134 26.11 -14.86 9.40
N ILE A 135 25.85 -15.78 8.46
CA ILE A 135 25.79 -17.23 8.70
C ILE A 135 26.72 -17.93 7.71
#